data_AF-A0A2P8FH86-F1
#
_entry.id   AF-A0A2P8FH86-F1
#
_cell.length_a   1.000
_cell.length_b   1.000
_cell.length_c   1.000
_cell.angle_alpha   90.00
_cell.angle_beta   90.00
_cell.angle_gamma   90.00
#
_symmetry.space_group_name_H-M   'P 1'
#
loop_
_entity.id
_entity.type
_entity.pdbx_description
1 polymer ?
#
loop_
_entity_poly.entity_id
_entity_poly.type
_entity_poly.pdbx_seq_one_letter_code
_entity_poly.pdbx_strand_id
1 'polypeptide(L)'
;MNLSAPINELKRKAKLLRRSEGIPLNQAYARIANEEGYASWGLLIGDYEAQKPKPTVRPRTGYQITSLPVDDAYRKEAIELANSTFEMVIRRIEPDNPVETRRLWDAAEYVDNHHLSSDMLPIDSEYALSLIEAFLVHYVIDLAIQADRKAEA
;
A
#
# COMPACT_ATOMS: atom_id res chain seq x y z
N MET A 1 4.86 3.84 -19.28
CA MET A 1 5.23 5.22 -18.92
C MET A 1 6.38 5.12 -17.94
N ASN A 2 7.42 5.91 -18.18
CA ASN A 2 8.58 5.96 -17.31
C ASN A 2 8.55 7.32 -16.62
N LEU A 3 7.80 7.39 -15.51
CA LEU A 3 7.92 8.52 -14.59
C LEU A 3 9.31 8.49 -13.95
N SER A 4 9.86 9.67 -13.65
CA SER A 4 11.15 9.79 -12.96
C SER A 4 11.10 9.23 -11.53
N ALA A 5 9.91 9.24 -10.93
CA ALA A 5 9.64 8.72 -9.60
C ALA A 5 8.18 8.19 -9.50
N PRO A 6 7.88 7.32 -8.53
CA PRO A 6 6.51 6.92 -8.21
C PRO A 6 5.57 8.11 -7.96
N ILE A 7 4.29 7.97 -8.30
CA ILE A 7 3.30 9.07 -8.24
C ILE A 7 3.18 9.71 -6.85
N ASN A 8 3.37 8.93 -5.78
CA ASN A 8 3.37 9.39 -4.39
C ASN A 8 4.57 10.31 -4.11
N GLU A 9 5.76 9.95 -4.61
CA GLU A 9 6.97 10.78 -4.47
C GLU A 9 6.83 12.09 -5.25
N LEU A 10 6.24 12.04 -6.45
CA LEU A 10 5.91 13.25 -7.22
C LEU A 10 4.93 14.16 -6.46
N LYS A 11 3.94 13.58 -5.76
CA LYS A 11 3.03 14.34 -4.89
C LYS A 11 3.77 14.96 -3.71
N ARG A 12 4.70 14.23 -3.09
CA ARG A 12 5.55 14.76 -2.02
C ARG A 12 6.41 15.92 -2.53
N LYS A 13 7.06 15.78 -3.69
CA LYS A 13 7.86 16.82 -4.34
C LYS A 13 7.03 18.09 -4.58
N ALA A 14 5.81 17.96 -5.08
CA ALA A 14 4.90 19.09 -5.26
C ALA A 14 4.54 19.79 -3.93
N LYS A 15 4.30 19.04 -2.84
CA LYS A 15 4.05 19.61 -1.51
C LYS A 15 5.26 20.36 -0.95
N LEU A 16 6.47 19.84 -1.17
CA LEU A 16 7.71 20.51 -0.77
C LEU A 16 7.92 21.79 -1.57
N LEU A 17 7.74 21.74 -2.90
CA LEU A 17 7.84 22.90 -3.80
C LEU A 17 6.87 24.02 -3.41
N ARG A 18 5.63 23.66 -3.08
CA ARG A 18 4.62 24.59 -2.54
C ARG A 18 5.13 25.32 -1.29
N ARG A 19 5.82 24.62 -0.38
CA ARG A 19 6.34 25.20 0.86
C ARG A 19 7.59 26.05 0.64
N SER A 20 8.50 25.61 -0.23
CA SER A 20 9.75 26.32 -0.50
C SER A 20 9.53 27.60 -1.31
N GLU A 21 8.61 27.58 -2.27
CA GLU A 21 8.38 28.70 -3.18
C GLU A 21 7.12 29.52 -2.86
N GLY A 22 6.31 29.09 -1.89
CA GLY A 22 5.07 29.76 -1.53
C GLY A 22 3.98 29.73 -2.62
N ILE A 23 4.12 28.89 -3.64
CA ILE A 23 3.15 28.77 -4.74
C ILE A 23 1.93 27.92 -4.35
N PRO A 24 0.75 28.15 -4.94
CA PRO A 24 -0.40 27.26 -4.79
C PRO A 24 -0.11 25.80 -5.19
N LEU A 25 -0.74 24.84 -4.51
CA LEU A 25 -0.46 23.41 -4.70
C LEU A 25 -0.77 22.93 -6.14
N ASN A 26 -1.82 23.46 -6.76
CA ASN A 26 -2.15 23.17 -8.17
C ASN A 26 -1.04 23.65 -9.13
N GLN A 27 -0.41 24.79 -8.86
CA GLN A 27 0.73 25.28 -9.63
C GLN A 27 1.97 24.42 -9.42
N ALA A 28 2.24 24.00 -8.18
CA ALA A 28 3.32 23.07 -7.90
C ALA A 28 3.13 21.74 -8.65
N TYR A 29 1.91 21.20 -8.66
CA TYR A 29 1.57 20.02 -9.45
C TYR A 29 1.74 20.21 -10.95
N ALA A 30 1.37 21.38 -11.49
CA ALA A 30 1.57 21.68 -12.91
C ALA A 30 3.06 21.71 -13.27
N ARG A 31 3.93 22.23 -12.39
CA ARG A 31 5.39 22.21 -12.60
C ARG A 31 5.95 20.80 -12.58
N ILE A 32 5.58 19.99 -11.58
CA ILE A 32 6.00 18.58 -11.54
C ILE A 32 5.51 17.82 -12.77
N ALA A 33 4.25 18.03 -13.20
CA ALA A 33 3.75 17.39 -14.41
C ALA A 33 4.59 17.77 -15.65
N ASN A 34 4.92 19.05 -15.82
CA ASN A 34 5.76 19.52 -16.93
C ASN A 34 7.16 18.91 -16.90
N GLU A 35 7.77 18.73 -15.72
CA GLU A 35 9.06 18.04 -15.55
C GLU A 35 8.99 16.56 -15.98
N GLU A 36 7.85 15.91 -15.76
CA GLU A 36 7.57 14.54 -16.22
C GLU A 36 7.14 14.47 -17.70
N GLY A 37 7.08 15.60 -18.41
CA GLY A 37 6.68 15.69 -19.81
C GLY A 37 5.17 15.81 -20.06
N TYR A 38 4.37 16.10 -19.02
CA TYR A 38 2.92 16.22 -19.09
C TYR A 38 2.44 17.67 -19.01
N ALA A 39 1.53 18.07 -19.89
CA ALA A 39 0.98 19.43 -19.91
C ALA A 39 0.14 19.80 -18.67
N SER A 40 -0.35 18.81 -17.92
CA SER A 40 -1.02 19.03 -16.65
C SER A 40 -0.95 17.80 -15.76
N TRP A 41 -1.13 18.02 -14.45
CA TRP A 41 -1.21 16.94 -13.48
C TRP A 41 -2.38 15.98 -13.74
N GLY A 42 -3.50 16.49 -14.26
CA GLY A 42 -4.65 15.66 -14.61
C GLY A 42 -4.34 14.65 -15.72
N LEU A 43 -3.63 15.07 -16.76
CA LEU A 43 -3.20 14.18 -17.86
C LEU A 43 -2.21 13.13 -17.37
N LEU A 44 -1.27 13.51 -16.51
CA LEU A 44 -0.32 12.59 -15.89
C LEU A 44 -1.05 11.51 -15.08
N ILE A 45 -2.02 11.92 -14.25
CA ILE A 45 -2.82 10.98 -13.46
C ILE A 45 -3.68 10.10 -14.37
N GLY A 46 -4.30 10.64 -15.41
CA GLY A 46 -5.10 9.87 -16.36
C GLY A 46 -4.31 8.75 -17.03
N ASP A 47 -3.13 9.07 -17.57
CA ASP A 47 -2.22 8.10 -18.16
C ASP A 47 -1.72 7.07 -17.13
N TYR A 48 -1.42 7.52 -15.91
CA TYR A 48 -0.99 6.65 -14.81
C TYR A 48 -2.07 5.64 -14.43
N GLU A 49 -3.33 6.08 -14.27
CA GLU A 49 -4.45 5.19 -13.96
C GLU A 49 -4.77 4.24 -15.12
N ALA A 50 -4.63 4.68 -16.37
CA ALA A 50 -4.81 3.83 -17.54
C ALA A 50 -3.77 2.69 -17.65
N GLN A 51 -2.59 2.90 -17.07
CA GLN A 51 -1.50 1.92 -17.07
C GLN A 51 -1.47 1.03 -15.84
N LYS A 52 -2.19 1.39 -14.77
CA LYS A 52 -2.41 0.42 -13.70
C LYS A 52 -3.09 -0.79 -14.32
N PRO A 53 -2.57 -2.00 -14.09
CA PRO A 53 -3.32 -3.18 -14.45
C PRO A 53 -4.69 -3.04 -13.80
N LYS A 54 -5.76 -3.09 -14.61
CA LYS A 54 -7.11 -3.19 -14.08
C LYS A 54 -7.07 -4.30 -13.04
N PRO A 55 -7.49 -4.05 -11.78
CA PRO A 55 -7.53 -5.11 -10.78
C PRO A 55 -8.28 -6.27 -11.43
N THR A 56 -7.56 -7.38 -11.58
CA THR A 56 -8.12 -8.56 -12.22
C THR A 56 -9.27 -8.97 -11.33
N VAL A 57 -10.50 -8.71 -11.77
CA VAL A 57 -11.69 -9.21 -11.08
C VAL A 57 -11.62 -10.71 -11.28
N ARG A 58 -11.00 -11.40 -10.31
CA ARG A 58 -10.96 -12.85 -10.30
C ARG A 58 -12.42 -13.32 -10.26
N PRO A 59 -12.81 -14.30 -11.09
CA PRO A 59 -14.12 -14.90 -10.94
C PRO A 59 -14.27 -15.37 -9.48
N ARG A 60 -15.42 -15.09 -8.85
CA ARG A 60 -15.70 -15.49 -7.46
C ARG A 60 -15.67 -17.01 -7.35
N THR A 61 -14.50 -17.55 -7.04
CA THR A 61 -14.25 -18.96 -6.68
C THR A 61 -14.10 -19.10 -5.18
N GLY A 62 -14.65 -18.15 -4.42
CA GLY A 62 -14.56 -18.13 -2.96
C GLY A 62 -15.18 -19.37 -2.33
N TYR A 63 -14.52 -19.88 -1.30
CA TYR A 63 -15.04 -20.92 -0.42
C TYR A 63 -15.11 -20.39 1.01
N GLN A 64 -15.82 -21.10 1.88
CA GLN A 64 -15.97 -20.71 3.28
C GLN A 64 -14.77 -21.20 4.10
N ILE A 65 -14.03 -20.27 4.68
CA ILE A 65 -13.07 -20.55 5.74
C ILE A 65 -13.87 -20.74 7.03
N THR A 66 -13.71 -21.90 7.66
CA THR A 66 -14.52 -22.31 8.82
C THR A 66 -13.70 -22.59 10.08
N SER A 67 -12.37 -22.63 9.97
CA SER A 67 -11.47 -22.83 11.09
C SER A 67 -10.14 -22.13 10.86
N LEU A 68 -9.42 -21.87 11.96
CA LEU A 68 -8.03 -21.42 11.96
C LEU A 68 -7.14 -22.53 12.56
N PRO A 69 -5.88 -22.68 12.11
CA PRO A 69 -5.24 -21.93 11.02
C PRO A 69 -5.90 -22.21 9.66
N VAL A 70 -5.84 -21.22 8.77
CA VAL A 70 -6.30 -21.36 7.38
C VAL A 70 -5.50 -22.43 6.64
N ASP A 71 -6.06 -23.00 5.58
CA ASP A 71 -5.36 -24.01 4.78
C ASP A 71 -4.16 -23.41 4.02
N ASP A 72 -3.24 -24.28 3.61
CA ASP A 72 -1.99 -23.91 2.96
C ASP A 72 -2.21 -23.14 1.64
N ALA A 73 -3.29 -23.43 0.90
CA ALA A 73 -3.56 -22.79 -0.37
C ALA A 73 -3.99 -21.32 -0.14
N TYR A 74 -4.93 -21.09 0.77
CA TYR A 74 -5.28 -19.74 1.20
C TYR A 74 -4.09 -19.00 1.79
N ARG A 75 -3.36 -19.64 2.70
CA ARG A 75 -2.23 -19.03 3.41
C ARG A 75 -1.18 -18.49 2.45
N LYS A 76 -0.83 -19.29 1.44
CA LYS A 76 0.14 -18.88 0.41
C LYS A 76 -0.33 -17.65 -0.35
N GLU A 77 -1.59 -17.64 -0.78
CA GLU A 77 -2.17 -16.51 -1.50
C GLU A 77 -2.24 -15.24 -0.64
N ALA A 78 -2.66 -15.39 0.62
CA ALA A 78 -2.70 -14.30 1.59
C ALA A 78 -1.31 -13.69 1.84
N ILE A 79 -0.26 -14.50 1.92
CA ILE A 79 1.13 -14.03 2.10
C ILE A 79 1.61 -13.24 0.87
N GLU A 80 1.32 -13.72 -0.34
CA GLU A 80 1.67 -13.00 -1.58
C GLU A 80 0.94 -11.65 -1.65
N LEU A 81 -0.36 -11.64 -1.32
CA LEU A 81 -1.17 -10.42 -1.26
C LEU A 81 -0.67 -9.45 -0.18
N ALA A 82 -0.38 -9.94 1.02
CA ALA A 82 0.10 -9.13 2.14
C ALA A 82 1.43 -8.44 1.80
N ASN A 83 2.39 -9.15 1.20
CA ASN A 83 3.66 -8.55 0.77
C ASN A 83 3.49 -7.44 -0.27
N SER A 84 2.64 -7.67 -1.28
CA SER A 84 2.39 -6.64 -2.30
C SER A 84 1.67 -5.42 -1.74
N THR A 85 0.70 -5.64 -0.83
CA THR A 85 -0.05 -4.59 -0.13
C THR A 85 0.86 -3.81 0.80
N PHE A 86 1.74 -4.48 1.54
CA PHE A 86 2.74 -3.88 2.42
C PHE A 86 3.60 -2.87 1.66
N GLU A 87 4.16 -3.24 0.51
CA GLU A 87 4.96 -2.30 -0.29
C GLU A 87 4.14 -1.12 -0.82
N MET A 88 2.85 -1.32 -1.12
CA MET A 88 1.95 -0.22 -1.47
C MET A 88 1.72 0.73 -0.28
N VAL A 89 1.52 0.18 0.92
CA VAL A 89 1.32 0.93 2.15
C VAL A 89 2.57 1.73 2.51
N ILE A 90 3.75 1.11 2.53
CA ILE A 90 5.02 1.79 2.82
C ILE A 90 5.23 3.00 1.91
N ARG A 91 4.95 2.86 0.61
CA ARG A 91 5.00 3.98 -0.34
C ARG A 91 4.01 5.10 -0.02
N ARG A 92 2.83 4.76 0.52
CA ARG A 92 1.76 5.74 0.81
C ARG A 92 1.98 6.48 2.13
N ILE A 93 2.41 5.78 3.17
CA ILE A 93 2.56 6.36 4.50
C ILE A 93 3.92 7.06 4.67
N GLU A 94 4.94 6.65 3.90
CA GLU A 94 6.30 7.21 3.92
C GLU A 94 6.85 7.33 5.36
N PRO A 95 7.06 6.20 6.06
CA PRO A 95 7.48 6.23 7.47
C PRO A 95 8.88 6.83 7.62
N ASP A 96 9.20 7.39 8.78
CA ASP A 96 10.48 8.06 9.04
C ASP A 96 11.67 7.08 8.99
N ASN A 97 11.46 5.84 9.43
CA ASN A 97 12.45 4.75 9.40
C ASN A 97 12.03 3.60 8.45
N PRO A 98 12.03 3.80 7.12
CA PRO A 98 11.46 2.84 6.17
C PRO A 98 12.30 1.57 5.97
N VAL A 99 13.59 1.61 6.30
CA VAL A 99 14.46 0.42 6.25
C VAL A 99 14.16 -0.49 7.43
N GLU A 100 14.10 0.07 8.64
CA GLU A 100 13.79 -0.73 9.83
C GLU A 100 12.32 -1.19 9.84
N THR A 101 11.38 -0.38 9.35
CA THR A 101 9.99 -0.81 9.15
C THR A 101 9.89 -2.05 8.26
N ARG A 102 10.67 -2.11 7.17
CA ARG A 102 10.75 -3.30 6.30
C ARG A 102 11.39 -4.50 6.99
N ARG A 103 12.36 -4.25 7.87
CA ARG A 103 13.02 -5.31 8.64
C ARG A 103 12.08 -5.97 9.65
N LEU A 104 11.13 -5.21 10.20
CA LEU A 104 10.11 -5.71 11.12
C LEU A 104 8.94 -6.42 10.42
N TRP A 105 8.81 -6.26 9.11
CA TRP A 105 7.73 -6.88 8.35
C TRP A 105 7.93 -8.39 8.21
N ASP A 106 6.92 -9.15 8.63
CA ASP A 106 6.78 -10.58 8.39
C ASP A 106 5.35 -10.86 7.94
N ALA A 107 5.19 -11.24 6.66
CA ALA A 107 3.89 -11.52 6.08
C ALA A 107 3.24 -12.79 6.64
N ALA A 108 4.03 -13.79 7.04
CA ALA A 108 3.51 -15.01 7.64
C ALA A 108 2.93 -14.71 9.02
N GLU A 109 3.66 -13.96 9.84
CA GLU A 109 3.19 -13.51 11.16
C GLU A 109 1.90 -12.68 11.08
N TYR A 110 1.80 -11.79 10.09
CA TYR A 110 0.57 -11.03 9.84
C TYR A 110 -0.60 -11.95 9.46
N VAL A 111 -0.40 -12.85 8.49
CA VAL A 111 -1.46 -13.75 8.00
C VAL A 111 -1.93 -14.72 9.08
N ASP A 112 -1.00 -15.24 9.88
CA ASP A 112 -1.30 -16.28 10.86
C ASP A 112 -1.94 -15.72 12.14
N ASN A 113 -1.55 -14.50 12.56
CA ASN A 113 -1.92 -13.97 13.88
C ASN A 113 -2.71 -12.65 13.87
N HIS A 114 -2.77 -11.92 12.75
CA HIS A 114 -3.40 -10.59 12.70
C HIS A 114 -4.52 -10.46 11.67
N HIS A 115 -4.50 -11.29 10.63
CA HIS A 115 -5.41 -11.19 9.49
C HIS A 115 -6.85 -11.63 9.80
N LEU A 116 -7.01 -12.77 10.47
CA LEU A 116 -8.31 -13.33 10.84
C LEU A 116 -8.33 -13.76 12.30
N SER A 117 -9.50 -13.67 12.92
CA SER A 117 -9.79 -14.19 14.25
C SER A 117 -10.97 -15.15 14.21
N SER A 118 -11.07 -16.04 15.20
CA SER A 118 -12.09 -17.10 15.22
C SER A 118 -13.54 -16.56 15.25
N ASP A 119 -13.76 -15.35 15.76
CA ASP A 119 -15.06 -14.67 15.79
C ASP A 119 -15.51 -14.11 14.42
N MET A 120 -14.61 -14.06 13.43
CA MET A 120 -14.96 -13.68 12.06
C MET A 120 -15.52 -14.86 11.23
N LEU A 121 -15.46 -16.09 11.75
CA LEU A 121 -15.82 -17.29 10.99
C LEU A 121 -17.31 -17.66 11.13
N PRO A 122 -17.92 -18.26 10.09
CA PRO A 122 -17.34 -18.56 8.78
C PRO A 122 -17.24 -17.30 7.90
N ILE A 123 -16.19 -17.23 7.07
CA ILE A 123 -15.94 -16.11 6.17
C ILE A 123 -15.66 -16.60 4.75
N ASP A 124 -16.14 -15.87 3.75
CA ASP A 124 -15.80 -16.10 2.35
C ASP A 124 -14.32 -15.78 2.10
N SER A 125 -13.60 -16.66 1.41
CA SER A 125 -12.15 -16.53 1.20
C SER A 125 -11.77 -15.28 0.41
N GLU A 126 -12.56 -14.88 -0.59
CA GLU A 126 -12.30 -13.65 -1.36
C GLU A 126 -12.55 -12.41 -0.51
N TYR A 127 -13.62 -12.42 0.29
CA TYR A 127 -13.87 -11.36 1.25
C TYR A 127 -12.74 -11.27 2.28
N ALA A 128 -12.28 -12.40 2.80
CA ALA A 128 -11.15 -12.46 3.71
C ALA A 128 -9.90 -11.85 3.06
N LEU A 129 -9.53 -12.18 1.81
CA LEU A 129 -8.40 -11.54 1.13
C LEU A 129 -8.56 -10.02 1.01
N SER A 130 -9.79 -9.53 0.74
CA SER A 130 -10.05 -8.08 0.66
C SER A 130 -9.78 -7.35 1.98
N LEU A 131 -9.86 -8.03 3.13
CA LEU A 131 -9.53 -7.45 4.43
C LEU A 131 -8.04 -7.14 4.56
N ILE A 132 -7.15 -7.90 3.88
CA ILE A 132 -5.72 -7.58 3.83
C ILE A 132 -5.52 -6.20 3.19
N GLU A 133 -6.11 -5.99 2.02
CA GLU A 133 -5.97 -4.72 1.30
C GLU A 133 -6.57 -3.53 2.07
N ALA A 134 -7.66 -3.77 2.82
CA ALA A 134 -8.35 -2.74 3.59
C ALA A 134 -7.65 -2.37 4.90
N PHE A 135 -7.13 -3.35 5.64
CA PHE A 135 -6.73 -3.17 7.03
C PHE A 135 -5.23 -3.30 7.30
N LEU A 136 -4.43 -3.87 6.39
CA LEU A 136 -2.99 -4.04 6.57
C LEU A 136 -2.27 -2.71 6.87
N VAL A 137 -2.81 -1.58 6.40
CA VAL A 137 -2.27 -0.24 6.70
C VAL A 137 -2.09 0.03 8.19
N HIS A 138 -3.00 -0.44 9.05
CA HIS A 138 -2.92 -0.21 10.49
C HIS A 138 -1.73 -0.95 11.10
N TYR A 139 -1.55 -2.22 10.72
CA TYR A 139 -0.43 -3.01 11.19
C TYR A 139 0.92 -2.41 10.75
N VAL A 140 1.02 -1.91 9.52
CA VAL A 140 2.26 -1.27 9.04
C VAL A 140 2.54 0.05 9.77
N ILE A 141 1.52 0.81 10.16
CA ILE A 141 1.69 1.99 11.01
C ILE A 141 2.27 1.59 12.37
N ASP A 142 1.79 0.50 12.97
CA ASP A 142 2.35 0.01 14.24
C ASP A 142 3.81 -0.44 14.10
N LEU A 143 4.18 -1.07 12.98
CA LEU A 143 5.58 -1.40 12.68
C LEU A 143 6.44 -0.15 12.51
N ALA A 144 5.93 0.89 11.84
CA ALA A 144 6.64 2.15 11.67
C ALA A 144 6.88 2.83 13.02
N ILE A 145 5.87 2.90 13.88
CA ILE A 145 6.00 3.44 15.24
C ILE A 145 7.05 2.65 16.05
N GLN A 146 7.09 1.33 15.91
CA GLN A 146 8.10 0.50 16.57
C GLN A 146 9.50 0.78 16.03
N ALA A 147 9.65 0.95 14.72
CA ALA A 147 10.92 1.32 14.09
C ALA A 147 11.43 2.67 14.60
N ASP A 148 10.54 3.67 14.70
CA ASP A 148 10.89 5.00 15.20
C ASP A 148 11.37 4.96 16.65
N ARG A 149 10.69 4.22 17.53
CA ARG A 149 11.12 4.05 18.93
C ARG A 149 12.48 3.37 19.07
N LYS A 150 12.82 2.44 18.16
CA LYS A 150 14.14 1.79 18.17
C LYS A 150 15.26 2.72 17.71
N ALA A 151 14.97 3.69 16.85
CA ALA A 151 15.95 4.66 16.38
C ALA A 151 16.28 5.74 17.44
N GLU A 152 15.37 5.95 18.41
CA GLU A 152 15.53 6.90 19.52
C GLU A 152 16.24 6.31 20.76
N ALA A 153 16.44 4.98 20.81
CA ALA A 153 17.02 4.25 21.94
C ALA A 153 18.52 3.99 21.78
#